data_AF-A0A7S0XJX0-F1
#
_entry.id   AF-A0A7S0XJX0-F1
#
_cell.length_a   1.000
_cell.length_b   1.000
_cell.length_c   1.000
_cell.angle_alpha   90.00
_cell.angle_beta   90.00
_cell.angle_gamma   90.00
#
_symmetry.space_group_name_H-M   'P 1'
#
loop_
_entity.id
_entity.type
_entity.pdbx_description
1 polymer ?
#
loop_
_entity_poly.entity_id
_entity_poly.type
_entity_poly.pdbx_seq_one_letter_code
_entity_poly.pdbx_strand_id
1 'polypeptide(L)'
;ARGHPYATHTHTHTKMISHVDASSELLWQLTKSHNAHLKTSVNNTRFSNEAGNLTAEHSFKASGLANGATAVDIQELADAAKAATVVNGKKCAGTFRSQVGETKLACAGRADLEKAALARVSALHKAGRVARAN
;
A
#
# COMPACT_ATOMS: atom_id res chain seq x y z
N ALA A 1 14.23 -22.32 53.99
CA ALA A 1 13.93 -22.28 52.55
C ALA A 1 13.42 -20.89 52.19
N ARG A 2 14.24 -20.04 51.56
CA ARG A 2 13.78 -18.76 51.00
C ARG A 2 13.96 -18.84 49.48
N GLY A 3 12.85 -18.90 48.76
CA GLY A 3 12.82 -19.06 47.32
C GLY A 3 13.32 -17.80 46.61
N HIS A 4 14.25 -17.99 45.66
CA HIS A 4 14.63 -16.97 44.69
C HIS A 4 13.48 -16.76 43.68
N PRO A 5 13.07 -15.52 43.37
CA PRO A 5 12.17 -15.28 42.25
C PRO A 5 12.92 -15.44 40.94
N TYR A 6 12.54 -16.45 40.14
CA TYR A 6 12.94 -16.57 38.75
C TYR A 6 12.35 -15.40 37.95
N ALA A 7 13.20 -14.53 37.43
CA ALA A 7 12.80 -13.48 36.51
C ALA A 7 12.40 -14.11 35.17
N THR A 8 11.11 -14.05 34.83
CA THR A 8 10.61 -14.43 33.50
C THR A 8 11.11 -13.41 32.48
N HIS A 9 12.09 -13.80 31.67
CA HIS A 9 12.59 -12.98 30.57
C HIS A 9 11.55 -12.96 29.44
N THR A 10 10.74 -11.90 29.36
CA THR A 10 9.82 -11.70 28.24
C THR A 10 10.63 -11.35 26.99
N HIS A 11 10.74 -12.30 26.07
CA HIS A 11 11.36 -12.06 24.76
C HIS A 11 10.44 -11.15 23.94
N THR A 12 10.71 -9.85 23.93
CA THR A 12 10.11 -8.92 22.99
C THR A 12 10.67 -9.22 21.60
N HIS A 13 9.86 -9.78 20.71
CA HIS A 13 10.22 -9.95 19.31
C HIS A 13 10.25 -8.58 18.64
N THR A 14 11.42 -7.93 18.66
CA THR A 14 11.68 -6.73 17.87
C THR A 14 11.67 -7.15 16.40
N LYS A 15 10.69 -6.67 15.64
CA LYS A 15 10.62 -6.86 14.18
C LYS A 15 11.88 -6.23 13.59
N MET A 16 12.89 -7.04 13.29
CA MET A 16 14.12 -6.57 12.65
C MET A 16 13.73 -6.04 11.28
N ILE A 17 13.71 -4.71 11.16
CA ILE A 17 13.57 -4.05 9.86
C ILE A 17 14.91 -4.26 9.17
N SER A 18 15.02 -5.32 8.36
CA SER A 18 16.14 -5.55 7.45
C SER A 18 16.10 -4.58 6.26
N HIS A 19 15.75 -3.31 6.50
CA HIS A 19 15.74 -2.31 5.45
C HIS A 19 17.19 -1.94 5.16
N VAL A 20 17.69 -2.43 4.04
CA VAL A 20 18.89 -1.86 3.43
C VAL A 20 18.47 -0.52 2.85
N ASP A 21 19.02 0.58 3.37
CA ASP A 21 18.92 1.92 2.77
C ASP A 21 19.64 1.92 1.41
N ALA A 22 19.00 1.34 0.40
CA ALA A 22 19.44 1.37 -0.97
C ALA A 22 18.74 2.50 -1.71
N SER A 23 19.46 3.20 -2.59
CA SER A 23 18.85 4.21 -3.47
C SER A 23 17.70 3.59 -4.27
N SER A 24 16.63 4.35 -4.49
CA SER A 24 15.48 3.93 -5.29
C SER A 24 15.89 3.47 -6.69
N GLU A 25 16.86 4.13 -7.30
CA GLU A 25 17.42 3.75 -8.61
C GLU A 25 18.04 2.35 -8.59
N LEU A 26 18.87 2.04 -7.59
CA LEU A 26 19.46 0.72 -7.42
C LEU A 26 18.37 -0.36 -7.24
N LEU A 27 17.40 -0.10 -6.36
CA LEU A 27 16.28 -1.01 -6.12
C LEU A 27 15.52 -1.30 -7.42
N TRP A 28 15.29 -0.29 -8.24
CA TRP A 28 14.66 -0.45 -9.55
C TRP A 28 15.52 -1.26 -10.52
N GLN A 29 16.81 -0.97 -10.63
CA GLN A 29 17.69 -1.73 -11.53
C GLN A 29 17.71 -3.22 -11.20
N LEU A 30 17.63 -3.57 -9.91
CA LEU A 30 17.57 -4.95 -9.44
C LEU A 30 16.22 -5.61 -9.71
N THR A 31 15.12 -4.89 -9.46
CA THR A 31 13.76 -5.47 -9.46
C THR A 31 13.02 -5.35 -10.79
N LYS A 32 13.48 -4.48 -11.71
CA LYS A 32 12.76 -4.18 -12.96
C LYS A 32 12.59 -5.37 -13.91
N SER A 33 13.46 -6.37 -13.84
CA SER A 33 13.39 -7.52 -14.75
C SER A 33 12.62 -8.69 -14.14
N HIS A 34 12.86 -8.96 -12.85
CA HIS A 34 12.30 -10.11 -12.15
C HIS A 34 11.91 -9.70 -10.73
N ASN A 35 10.62 -9.77 -10.43
CA ASN A 35 10.08 -9.67 -9.10
C ASN A 35 8.73 -10.41 -9.05
N ALA A 36 8.24 -10.75 -7.84
CA ALA A 36 7.02 -11.54 -7.67
C ALA A 36 5.72 -10.80 -8.07
N HIS A 37 5.77 -9.47 -8.18
CA HIS A 37 4.63 -8.61 -8.49
C HIS A 37 4.46 -8.36 -9.98
N LEU A 38 5.48 -8.68 -10.79
CA LEU A 38 5.45 -8.54 -12.24
C LEU A 38 4.44 -9.53 -12.84
N LYS A 39 3.52 -8.99 -13.64
CA LYS A 39 2.51 -9.76 -14.38
C LYS A 39 2.60 -9.41 -15.86
N THR A 40 2.76 -10.42 -16.69
CA THR A 40 2.79 -10.26 -18.14
C THR A 40 1.44 -10.68 -18.72
N SER A 41 0.83 -9.80 -19.50
CA SER A 41 -0.40 -10.09 -20.24
C SER A 41 -0.13 -10.97 -21.46
N VAL A 42 -1.17 -11.57 -22.03
CA VAL A 42 -1.13 -12.33 -23.29
C VAL A 42 -0.54 -11.52 -24.45
N ASN A 43 -0.65 -10.18 -24.41
CA ASN A 43 -0.10 -9.27 -25.40
C ASN A 43 1.35 -8.83 -25.09
N ASN A 44 2.06 -9.52 -24.18
CA ASN A 44 3.39 -9.16 -23.70
C ASN A 44 3.50 -7.80 -22.98
N THR A 45 2.39 -7.14 -22.68
CA THR A 45 2.39 -5.94 -21.83
C THR A 45 2.69 -6.32 -20.38
N ARG A 46 3.64 -5.60 -19.77
CA ARG A 46 4.04 -5.82 -18.37
C ARG A 46 3.30 -4.88 -17.43
N PHE A 47 2.65 -5.47 -16.44
CA PHE A 47 1.97 -4.80 -15.34
C PHE A 47 2.65 -5.17 -14.02
N SER A 48 2.46 -4.34 -13.00
CA SER A 48 2.96 -4.62 -11.65
C SER A 48 1.82 -4.49 -10.64
N ASN A 49 1.70 -5.47 -9.74
CA ASN A 49 0.76 -5.45 -8.62
C ASN A 49 1.49 -5.22 -7.28
N GLU A 50 2.46 -4.31 -7.29
CA GLU A 50 3.15 -3.85 -6.09
C GLU A 50 2.22 -3.02 -5.21
N ALA A 51 2.35 -3.16 -3.88
CA ALA A 51 1.75 -2.21 -2.97
C ALA A 51 2.28 -0.80 -3.26
N GLY A 52 1.39 0.19 -3.30
CA GLY A 52 1.75 1.56 -3.66
C GLY A 52 1.82 1.88 -5.16
N ASN A 53 1.51 0.92 -6.04
CA ASN A 53 1.35 1.16 -7.48
C ASN A 53 -0.13 1.36 -7.84
N LEU A 54 -0.55 2.62 -7.99
CA LEU A 54 -1.96 2.98 -8.27
C LEU A 54 -2.38 2.72 -9.73
N THR A 55 -1.44 2.66 -10.66
CA THR A 55 -1.71 2.58 -12.10
C THR A 55 -1.47 1.19 -12.69
N ALA A 56 -0.99 0.25 -11.87
CA ALA A 56 -0.54 -1.08 -12.28
C ALA A 56 0.57 -1.07 -13.34
N GLU A 57 1.23 0.07 -13.55
CA GLU A 57 2.27 0.23 -14.57
C GLU A 57 3.59 -0.37 -14.10
N HIS A 58 4.28 -1.07 -15.00
CA HIS A 58 5.66 -1.48 -14.76
C HIS A 58 6.63 -0.36 -15.14
N SER A 59 6.76 0.64 -14.27
CA SER A 59 7.65 1.80 -14.47
C SER A 59 8.31 2.22 -13.16
N PHE A 60 9.49 2.86 -13.24
CA PHE A 60 10.20 3.35 -12.07
C PHE A 60 9.30 4.25 -11.21
N LYS A 61 8.64 5.22 -11.84
CA LYS A 61 7.80 6.23 -11.17
C LYS A 61 6.58 5.65 -10.44
N ALA A 62 6.06 4.52 -10.93
CA ALA A 62 4.92 3.82 -10.36
C ALA A 62 5.32 2.69 -9.39
N SER A 63 6.60 2.28 -9.37
CA SER A 63 7.07 1.19 -8.50
C SER A 63 7.04 1.60 -7.03
N GLY A 64 6.23 0.89 -6.25
CA GLY A 64 6.18 1.01 -4.80
C GLY A 64 7.36 0.32 -4.11
N LEU A 65 7.97 -0.68 -4.73
CA LEU A 65 9.20 -1.30 -4.23
C LEU A 65 10.39 -0.33 -4.26
N ALA A 66 10.54 0.43 -5.35
CA ALA A 66 11.64 1.38 -5.49
C ALA A 66 11.37 2.71 -4.77
N ASN A 67 10.13 3.19 -4.78
CA ASN A 67 9.77 4.52 -4.25
C ASN A 67 8.92 4.47 -2.98
N GLY A 68 9.06 3.43 -2.16
CA GLY A 68 8.18 3.13 -1.03
C GLY A 68 7.88 4.30 -0.08
N ALA A 69 8.87 5.15 0.21
CA ALA A 69 8.67 6.33 1.06
C ALA A 69 7.73 7.40 0.46
N THR A 70 7.59 7.43 -0.86
CA THR A 70 6.73 8.38 -1.59
C THR A 70 5.54 7.70 -2.28
N ALA A 71 5.40 6.39 -2.12
CA ALA A 71 4.34 5.62 -2.73
C ALA A 71 3.00 5.94 -2.06
N VAL A 72 1.92 5.84 -2.85
CA VAL A 72 0.56 6.01 -2.37
C VAL A 72 -0.18 4.72 -2.60
N ASP A 73 -0.52 4.03 -1.52
CA ASP A 73 -1.25 2.77 -1.51
C ASP A 73 -2.68 2.99 -1.04
N ILE A 74 -3.63 2.48 -1.81
CA ILE A 74 -5.06 2.62 -1.53
C ILE A 74 -5.74 1.27 -1.72
N GLN A 75 -6.24 0.73 -0.62
CA GLN A 75 -6.87 -0.58 -0.55
C GLN A 75 -8.27 -0.47 0.04
N GLU A 76 -9.10 -1.49 -0.19
CA GLU A 76 -10.36 -1.63 0.53
C GLU A 76 -10.07 -2.02 1.98
N LEU A 77 -10.80 -1.44 2.92
CA LEU A 77 -10.82 -1.94 4.29
C LEU A 77 -11.78 -3.14 4.35
N ALA A 78 -11.21 -4.33 4.45
CA ALA A 78 -11.98 -5.56 4.63
C ALA A 78 -12.88 -5.50 5.88
N ASP A 79 -14.03 -6.17 5.81
CA ASP A 79 -15.00 -6.35 6.90
C ASP A 79 -15.57 -5.07 7.50
N ALA A 80 -15.44 -3.93 6.80
CA ALA A 80 -16.06 -2.69 7.23
C ALA A 80 -17.59 -2.72 7.05
N ALA A 81 -18.33 -2.22 8.03
CA ALA A 81 -19.79 -2.11 7.95
C ALA A 81 -20.27 -1.17 6.81
N LYS A 82 -19.39 -0.29 6.32
CA LYS A 82 -19.62 0.66 5.22
C LYS A 82 -18.42 0.64 4.28
N ALA A 83 -18.61 1.15 3.06
CA ALA A 83 -17.50 1.32 2.11
C ALA A 83 -16.39 2.18 2.74
N ALA A 84 -15.23 1.56 2.95
CA ALA A 84 -14.10 2.14 3.65
C ALA A 84 -12.79 1.75 2.94
N THR A 85 -11.78 2.60 3.08
CA THR A 85 -10.48 2.39 2.45
C THR A 85 -9.36 2.37 3.48
N VAL A 86 -8.22 1.84 3.08
CA VAL A 86 -6.94 2.01 3.77
C VAL A 86 -6.06 2.84 2.85
N VAL A 87 -5.56 3.97 3.35
CA VAL A 87 -4.66 4.87 2.62
C VAL A 87 -3.31 4.85 3.34
N ASN A 88 -2.25 4.34 2.69
CA ASN A 88 -0.92 4.18 3.30
C ASN A 88 -0.96 3.52 4.69
N GLY A 89 -1.77 2.47 4.86
CA GLY A 89 -1.97 1.77 6.14
C GLY A 89 -2.91 2.48 7.13
N LYS A 90 -3.31 3.73 6.89
CA LYS A 90 -4.30 4.45 7.70
C LYS A 90 -5.72 4.04 7.31
N LYS A 91 -6.51 3.58 8.28
CA LYS A 91 -7.93 3.23 8.06
C LYS A 91 -8.76 4.50 7.87
N CYS A 92 -9.55 4.53 6.79
CA CYS A 92 -10.41 5.64 6.39
C CYS A 92 -11.86 5.13 6.26
N ALA A 93 -12.56 5.01 7.38
CA ALA A 93 -13.94 4.50 7.46
C ALA A 93 -15.03 5.59 7.46
N GLY A 94 -14.65 6.83 7.13
CA GLY A 94 -15.56 7.97 7.07
C GLY A 94 -16.41 8.03 5.79
N THR A 95 -17.10 9.15 5.60
CA THR A 95 -17.82 9.44 4.34
C THR A 95 -16.87 9.45 3.15
N PHE A 96 -17.40 9.31 1.94
CA PHE A 96 -16.60 9.42 0.71
C PHE A 96 -15.75 10.70 0.67
N ARG A 97 -16.30 11.83 1.12
CA ARG A 97 -15.57 13.11 1.20
C ARG A 97 -14.38 13.06 2.16
N SER A 98 -14.52 12.37 3.29
CA SER A 98 -13.42 12.15 4.24
C SER A 98 -12.32 11.28 3.62
N GLN A 99 -12.69 10.20 2.93
CA GLN A 99 -11.74 9.32 2.23
C GLN A 99 -10.98 10.07 1.12
N VAL A 100 -11.67 10.93 0.35
CA VAL A 100 -11.05 11.82 -0.64
C VAL A 100 -10.07 12.80 0.00
N GLY A 101 -10.42 13.39 1.15
CA GLY A 101 -9.54 14.29 1.88
C GLY A 101 -8.24 13.62 2.30
N GLU A 102 -8.33 12.44 2.92
CA GLU A 102 -7.17 11.64 3.33
C GLU A 102 -6.29 11.23 2.14
N THR A 103 -6.92 10.93 1.00
CA THR A 103 -6.20 10.57 -0.22
C THR A 103 -5.41 11.75 -0.79
N LYS A 104 -5.98 12.96 -0.78
CA LYS A 104 -5.26 14.17 -1.20
C LYS A 104 -4.07 14.47 -0.28
N LEU A 105 -4.21 14.24 1.03
CA LEU A 105 -3.11 14.38 1.99
C LEU A 105 -1.99 13.37 1.70
N ALA A 106 -2.32 12.12 1.40
CA ALA A 106 -1.34 11.11 1.02
C ALA A 106 -0.61 11.45 -0.29
N CYS A 107 -1.28 12.14 -1.22
CA CYS A 107 -0.70 12.60 -2.48
C CYS A 107 0.03 13.96 -2.39
N ALA A 108 0.14 14.59 -1.21
CA ALA A 108 0.69 15.95 -1.11
C ALA A 108 2.13 16.08 -1.66
N GLY A 109 2.95 15.04 -1.53
CA GLY A 109 4.30 14.99 -2.11
C GLY A 109 4.38 14.48 -3.56
N ARG A 110 3.27 14.01 -4.13
CA ARG A 110 3.16 13.35 -5.44
C ARG A 110 1.84 13.73 -6.13
N ALA A 111 1.73 15.00 -6.52
CA ALA A 111 0.53 15.54 -7.17
C ALA A 111 0.18 14.81 -8.48
N ASP A 112 1.17 14.22 -9.16
CA ASP A 112 0.99 13.38 -10.34
C ASP A 112 0.11 12.15 -10.08
N LEU A 113 0.12 11.63 -8.84
CA LEU A 113 -0.65 10.46 -8.43
C LEU A 113 -2.07 10.79 -8.00
N GLU A 114 -2.38 12.07 -7.71
CA GLU A 114 -3.67 12.47 -7.13
C GLU A 114 -4.85 12.01 -7.99
N LYS A 115 -4.78 12.20 -9.31
CA LYS A 115 -5.86 11.78 -10.22
C LYS A 115 -6.10 10.27 -10.18
N ALA A 116 -5.04 9.48 -10.21
CA ALA A 116 -5.11 8.03 -10.14
C ALA A 116 -5.60 7.55 -8.77
N ALA A 117 -5.14 8.19 -7.69
CA ALA A 117 -5.52 7.93 -6.32
C ALA A 117 -7.02 8.17 -6.09
N LEU A 118 -7.54 9.32 -6.52
CA LEU A 118 -8.96 9.65 -6.44
C LEU A 118 -9.83 8.70 -7.27
N ALA A 119 -9.37 8.32 -8.47
CA ALA A 119 -10.05 7.32 -9.29
C ALA A 119 -10.14 5.98 -8.54
N ARG A 120 -9.05 5.52 -7.91
CA ARG A 120 -9.03 4.27 -7.13
C ARG A 120 -10.00 4.32 -5.95
N VAL A 121 -10.01 5.40 -5.16
CA VAL A 121 -10.94 5.56 -4.03
C VAL A 121 -12.40 5.55 -4.50
N SER A 122 -12.70 6.21 -5.61
CA SER A 122 -14.06 6.20 -6.17
C SER A 122 -14.51 4.81 -6.60
N ALA A 123 -13.61 4.03 -7.21
CA ALA A 123 -13.87 2.67 -7.62
C ALA A 123 -14.10 1.75 -6.41
N LEU A 124 -13.24 1.84 -5.38
CA LEU A 124 -13.38 1.07 -4.14
C LEU A 124 -14.66 1.43 -3.38
N HIS A 125 -14.99 2.72 -3.28
CA HIS A 125 -16.22 3.16 -2.64
C HIS A 125 -17.47 2.66 -3.37
N LYS A 126 -17.45 2.67 -4.72
CA LYS A 126 -18.53 2.08 -5.53
C LYS A 126 -18.61 0.56 -5.34
N ALA A 127 -17.49 -0.15 -5.47
CA ALA A 127 -17.42 -1.60 -5.32
C ALA A 127 -17.94 -2.02 -3.94
N GLY A 128 -17.49 -1.33 -2.90
CA GLY A 128 -17.92 -1.56 -1.53
C GLY A 128 -19.41 -1.29 -1.29
N ARG A 129 -20.05 -0.36 -2.00
CA ARG A 129 -21.52 -0.20 -1.90
C ARG A 129 -22.27 -1.33 -2.61
N VAL A 130 -21.78 -1.75 -3.78
CA VAL A 130 -22.44 -2.79 -4.59
C VAL A 130 -22.34 -4.15 -3.90
N ALA A 131 -21.16 -4.51 -3.39
CA ALA A 131 -20.94 -5.79 -2.69
C ALA A 131 -21.84 -5.97 -1.44
N ARG A 132 -22.36 -4.88 -0.88
CA ARG A 132 -23.24 -4.88 0.29
C ARG A 132 -24.73 -4.72 -0.06
N ALA A 133 -25.05 -4.47 -1.33
CA ALA A 133 -26.42 -4.35 -1.81
C ALA A 133 -26.96 -5.67 -2.39
N ASN A 134 -26.07 -6.62 -2.68
CA ASN A 134 -26.37 -7.99 -3.08
C ASN A 134 -26.18 -8.92 -1.88
#